data_AF-A0A2P5DBK3-F1
#
_entry.id   AF-A0A2P5DBK3-F1
#
_cell.length_a   1.000
_cell.length_b   1.000
_cell.length_c   1.000
_cell.angle_alpha   90.00
_cell.angle_beta   90.00
_cell.angle_gamma   90.00
#
_symmetry.space_group_name_H-M   'P 1'
#
loop_
_entity.id
_entity.type
_entity.pdbx_description
1 polymer ?
#
loop_
_entity_poly.entity_id
_entity_poly.type
_entity_poly.pdbx_seq_one_letter_code
_entity_poly.pdbx_strand_id
1 'polypeptide(L)'
;MQYRPMEITIISAKGLKRVKHLTKMDVYVVVSLYGGPQIAQKTPVDKESGTNPNWNFPMNFNIDEEEAQRGRLVLNFNIKCHRKLHSDKDIGEVNVPVNELLDNGGDGRFHKYVTYQLRKPNGKHRGVLNLSYKFANQFLETTSSIKVDNDNNNNNNNNNNQVPVVTAYYPANGSGYSGNY
;
A
#
# COMPACT_ATOMS: atom_id res chain seq x y z
N MET A 1 -14.53 7.14 -11.77
CA MET A 1 -13.59 6.49 -10.84
C MET A 1 -14.00 6.86 -9.44
N GLN A 2 -14.50 5.88 -8.68
CA GLN A 2 -14.86 6.07 -7.28
C GLN A 2 -13.73 5.48 -6.44
N TYR A 3 -12.93 6.34 -5.81
CA TYR A 3 -11.82 5.88 -4.98
C TYR A 3 -12.29 5.69 -3.55
N ARG A 4 -11.93 4.57 -2.93
CA ARG A 4 -12.19 4.30 -1.53
C ARG A 4 -10.87 4.21 -0.77
N PRO A 5 -10.64 5.08 0.23
CA PRO A 5 -9.48 4.95 1.10
C PRO A 5 -9.51 3.62 1.86
N MET A 6 -8.35 2.98 1.94
CA MET A 6 -8.12 1.76 2.67
C MET A 6 -6.88 1.94 3.55
N GLU A 7 -7.06 1.69 4.84
CA GLU A 7 -5.99 1.59 5.83
C GLU A 7 -5.54 0.13 5.91
N ILE A 8 -4.24 -0.11 5.86
CA ILE A 8 -3.62 -1.42 6.11
C ILE A 8 -2.55 -1.22 7.18
N THR A 9 -2.56 -2.06 8.22
CA THR A 9 -1.44 -2.15 9.15
C THR A 9 -0.68 -3.45 8.93
N ILE A 10 0.60 -3.34 8.58
CA ILE A 10 1.51 -4.49 8.52
C ILE A 10 1.98 -4.79 9.95
N ILE A 11 1.45 -5.85 10.54
CA ILE A 11 1.63 -6.14 11.98
C ILE A 11 2.94 -6.89 12.20
N SER A 12 3.06 -8.10 11.65
CA SER A 12 4.19 -8.99 11.93
C SER A 12 4.31 -10.09 10.88
N ALA A 13 5.45 -10.79 10.87
CA ALA A 13 5.56 -12.08 10.22
C ALA A 13 6.12 -13.14 11.19
N LYS A 14 5.82 -14.41 10.94
CA LYS A 14 6.31 -15.52 11.77
C LYS A 14 6.82 -16.67 10.92
N GLY A 15 7.83 -17.35 11.42
CA GLY A 15 8.40 -18.54 10.78
C GLY A 15 9.04 -18.27 9.42
N LEU A 16 9.60 -17.07 9.22
CA LEU A 16 10.23 -16.70 7.96
C LEU A 16 11.39 -17.65 7.62
N LYS A 17 11.44 -18.13 6.37
CA LYS A 17 12.58 -18.94 5.95
C LYS A 17 13.85 -18.09 5.95
N ARG A 18 14.84 -18.53 6.71
CA ARG A 18 16.15 -17.87 6.81
C ARG A 18 16.85 -17.77 5.44
N VAL A 19 17.33 -16.58 5.11
CA VAL A 19 18.07 -16.29 3.85
C VAL A 19 19.52 -15.81 4.06
N LYS A 20 19.95 -15.63 5.31
CA LYS A 20 21.32 -15.37 5.77
C LYS A 20 21.75 -16.53 6.68
N HIS A 21 22.93 -17.14 6.50
CA HIS A 21 23.30 -18.33 7.29
C HIS A 21 23.90 -18.01 8.67
N LEU A 22 24.60 -16.87 8.80
CA LEU A 22 25.42 -16.57 9.97
C LEU A 22 24.87 -15.46 10.86
N THR A 23 24.08 -14.53 10.30
CA THR A 23 23.58 -13.36 11.02
C THR A 23 22.05 -13.33 11.06
N LYS A 24 21.52 -12.59 12.04
CA LYS A 24 20.09 -12.31 12.12
C LYS A 24 19.62 -11.58 10.86
N MET A 25 18.36 -11.77 10.51
CA MET A 25 17.77 -11.07 9.38
C MET A 25 17.29 -9.69 9.82
N ASP A 26 17.44 -8.73 8.91
CA ASP A 26 16.84 -7.40 9.02
C ASP A 26 15.75 -7.39 7.97
N VAL A 27 14.49 -7.22 8.36
CA VAL A 27 13.36 -7.53 7.48
C VAL A 27 12.41 -6.34 7.34
N TYR A 28 11.92 -6.14 6.13
CA TYR A 28 10.87 -5.16 5.82
C TYR A 28 9.91 -5.73 4.78
N VAL A 29 8.77 -5.06 4.61
CA VAL A 29 7.76 -5.42 3.62
C VAL A 29 7.61 -4.27 2.64
N VAL A 30 7.57 -4.59 1.35
CA VAL A 30 7.12 -3.69 0.29
C VAL A 30 5.70 -4.09 -0.08
N VAL A 31 4.77 -3.14 -0.05
CA VAL A 31 3.38 -3.32 -0.44
C VAL A 31 3.16 -2.56 -1.73
N SER A 32 2.75 -3.25 -2.80
CA SER A 32 2.54 -2.68 -4.13
C SER A 32 1.12 -2.94 -4.61
N LEU A 33 0.47 -1.91 -5.12
CA LEU A 33 -0.84 -2.01 -5.77
C LEU A 33 -0.66 -2.15 -7.28
N TYR A 34 -1.11 -3.27 -7.84
CA TYR A 34 -1.12 -3.55 -9.27
C TYR A 34 -2.53 -3.38 -9.85
N GLY A 35 -2.61 -3.14 -11.17
CA GLY A 35 -3.87 -2.98 -11.90
C GLY A 35 -4.41 -1.54 -11.97
N GLY A 36 -3.69 -0.58 -11.40
CA GLY A 36 -3.97 0.86 -11.46
C GLY A 36 -2.67 1.66 -11.46
N PRO A 37 -2.67 2.92 -10.96
CA PRO A 37 -1.43 3.66 -10.72
C PRO A 37 -0.48 2.81 -9.85
N GLN A 38 0.75 2.60 -10.33
CA GLN A 38 1.73 1.82 -9.59
C GLN A 38 2.16 2.58 -8.34
N ILE A 39 1.53 2.25 -7.21
CA ILE A 39 1.83 2.82 -5.89
C ILE A 39 2.50 1.73 -5.06
N ALA A 40 3.65 2.07 -4.48
CA ALA A 40 4.38 1.19 -3.57
C ALA A 40 4.72 1.92 -2.26
N GLN A 41 4.53 1.24 -1.14
CA GLN A 41 4.91 1.70 0.20
C GLN A 41 5.77 0.62 0.87
N LYS A 42 6.59 1.02 1.85
CA LYS A 42 7.47 0.09 2.57
C LYS A 42 7.42 0.33 4.08
N THR A 43 7.51 -0.75 4.85
CA THR A 43 7.72 -0.64 6.30
C THR A 43 9.14 -0.17 6.61
N PRO A 44 9.38 0.34 7.83
CA PRO A 44 10.73 0.38 8.39
C PRO A 44 11.36 -1.02 8.40
N VAL A 45 12.70 -1.06 8.44
CA VAL A 45 13.45 -2.31 8.61
C VAL A 45 13.44 -2.69 10.08
N ASP A 46 12.90 -3.87 10.38
CA ASP A 46 13.00 -4.49 11.71
C ASP A 46 14.34 -5.24 11.81
N LYS A 47 15.29 -4.59 12.47
CA LYS A 47 16.69 -5.04 12.58
C LYS A 47 16.80 -6.17 13.58
N GLU A 48 17.67 -7.13 13.30
CA GLU A 48 17.89 -8.27 14.19
C GLU A 48 16.63 -9.08 14.56
N SER A 49 15.59 -9.00 13.74
CA SER A 49 14.29 -9.66 13.97
C SER A 49 14.33 -11.18 13.80
N GLY A 50 15.40 -11.69 13.17
CA GLY A 50 15.52 -13.12 12.92
C GLY A 50 14.42 -13.59 11.98
N THR A 51 13.62 -14.57 12.39
CA THR A 51 12.55 -15.14 11.56
C THR A 51 11.15 -14.63 11.91
N ASN A 52 11.02 -13.73 12.88
CA ASN A 52 9.73 -13.30 13.44
C ASN A 52 9.65 -11.77 13.61
N PRO A 53 9.72 -10.99 12.52
CA PRO A 53 9.68 -9.54 12.59
C PRO A 53 8.33 -8.98 13.04
N ASN A 54 8.38 -7.80 13.64
CA ASN A 54 7.23 -7.01 14.07
C ASN A 54 7.40 -5.56 13.61
N TRP A 55 6.39 -5.03 12.91
CA TRP A 55 6.42 -3.67 12.37
C TRP A 55 5.33 -2.78 12.97
N ASN A 56 4.11 -3.30 13.14
CA ASN A 56 2.93 -2.51 13.51
C ASN A 56 2.86 -1.17 12.76
N PHE A 57 3.04 -1.23 11.43
CA PHE A 57 3.21 -0.04 10.60
C PHE A 57 1.98 0.21 9.73
N PRO A 58 1.25 1.32 9.94
CA PRO A 58 0.08 1.68 9.13
C PRO A 58 0.49 2.24 7.76
N MET A 59 -0.33 1.96 6.77
CA MET A 59 -0.20 2.34 5.36
C MET A 59 -1.59 2.72 4.82
N ASN A 60 -1.64 3.66 3.89
CA ASN A 60 -2.89 4.11 3.28
C ASN A 60 -2.85 3.95 1.76
N PHE A 61 -3.93 3.41 1.19
CA PHE A 61 -4.10 3.25 -0.25
C PHE A 61 -5.46 3.82 -0.67
N ASN A 62 -5.51 4.44 -1.85
CA ASN A 62 -6.77 4.82 -2.48
C ASN A 62 -7.10 3.76 -3.53
N ILE A 63 -8.15 2.99 -3.29
CA ILE A 63 -8.57 1.88 -4.13
C ILE A 63 -9.62 2.36 -5.12
N ASP A 64 -9.39 2.20 -6.42
CA ASP A 64 -10.47 2.36 -7.40
C ASP A 64 -11.43 1.17 -7.25
N GLU A 65 -12.60 1.41 -6.67
CA GLU A 65 -13.52 0.34 -6.29
C GLU A 65 -14.11 -0.37 -7.52
N GLU A 66 -14.29 0.36 -8.64
CA GLU A 66 -14.78 -0.22 -9.90
C GLU A 66 -13.78 -1.24 -10.46
N GLU A 67 -12.49 -0.89 -10.44
CA GLU A 67 -11.41 -1.77 -10.89
C GLU A 67 -11.19 -2.94 -9.94
N ALA A 68 -11.33 -2.70 -8.64
CA ALA A 68 -11.28 -3.75 -7.62
C ALA A 68 -12.41 -4.77 -7.83
N GLN A 69 -13.66 -4.33 -7.96
CA GLN A 69 -14.83 -5.20 -8.17
C GLN A 69 -14.72 -6.02 -9.46
N ARG A 70 -14.06 -5.49 -10.49
CA ARG A 70 -13.74 -6.22 -11.72
C ARG A 70 -12.57 -7.21 -11.59
N GLY A 71 -12.01 -7.36 -10.39
CA GLY A 71 -10.91 -8.28 -10.09
C GLY A 71 -9.57 -7.86 -10.69
N ARG A 72 -9.40 -6.57 -11.05
CA ARG A 72 -8.19 -6.09 -11.72
C ARG A 72 -7.12 -5.58 -10.76
N LEU A 73 -7.49 -5.25 -9.52
CA LEU A 73 -6.56 -4.75 -8.52
C LEU A 73 -6.01 -5.86 -7.63
N VAL A 74 -4.70 -5.86 -7.42
CA VAL A 74 -3.98 -6.82 -6.57
C VAL A 74 -2.99 -6.09 -5.68
N LEU A 75 -3.02 -6.40 -4.38
CA LEU A 75 -1.97 -6.01 -3.44
C LEU A 75 -0.91 -7.12 -3.37
N ASN A 76 0.31 -6.80 -3.78
CA ASN A 76 1.46 -7.65 -3.55
C ASN A 76 2.20 -7.20 -2.29
N PHE A 77 2.43 -8.13 -1.38
CA PHE A 77 3.25 -7.95 -0.20
C PHE A 77 4.53 -8.75 -0.40
N ASN A 78 5.63 -8.06 -0.67
CA ASN A 78 6.95 -8.67 -0.87
C ASN A 78 7.82 -8.48 0.38
N ILE A 79 8.20 -9.58 1.01
CA ILE A 79 8.98 -9.59 2.25
C ILE A 79 10.45 -9.71 1.87
N LYS A 80 11.24 -8.72 2.28
CA LYS A 80 12.64 -8.57 1.89
C LYS A 80 13.56 -8.55 3.09
N CYS A 81 14.74 -9.15 2.92
CA CYS A 81 15.83 -9.06 3.87
C CYS A 81 16.82 -7.97 3.44
N HIS A 82 16.96 -6.93 4.27
CA HIS A 82 17.91 -5.87 4.04
C HIS A 82 19.36 -6.36 4.18
N ARG A 83 20.24 -5.90 3.27
CA ARG A 83 21.66 -6.24 3.23
C ARG A 83 22.50 -4.97 2.99
N LYS A 84 23.58 -4.83 3.76
CA LYS A 84 24.45 -3.64 3.70
C LYS A 84 25.36 -3.58 2.47
N LEU A 85 25.83 -4.74 1.99
CA LEU A 85 26.87 -4.85 0.95
C LEU A 85 26.38 -5.47 -0.36
N HIS A 86 25.15 -5.98 -0.38
CA HIS A 86 24.57 -6.66 -1.54
C HIS A 86 23.13 -6.19 -1.71
N SER A 87 22.55 -6.45 -2.88
CA SER A 87 21.11 -6.27 -3.10
C SER A 87 20.30 -7.03 -2.05
N ASP A 88 19.24 -6.38 -1.58
CA ASP A 88 18.27 -6.96 -0.68
C ASP A 88 17.69 -8.26 -1.26
N LYS A 89 17.39 -9.22 -0.38
CA LYS A 89 17.00 -10.56 -0.81
C LYS A 89 15.54 -10.84 -0.51
N ASP A 90 14.82 -11.32 -1.51
CA ASP A 90 13.42 -11.72 -1.36
C ASP A 90 13.30 -13.03 -0.55
N ILE A 91 12.51 -12.95 0.51
CA ILE A 91 12.20 -14.07 1.41
C ILE A 91 10.98 -14.81 0.88
N GLY A 92 9.92 -14.08 0.55
CA GLY A 92 8.66 -14.58 0.02
C GLY A 92 7.67 -13.46 -0.22
N GLU A 93 6.57 -13.77 -0.87
CA GLU A 93 5.52 -12.82 -1.22
C GLU A 93 4.13 -13.41 -1.01
N VAL A 94 3.13 -12.52 -1.00
CA VAL A 94 1.72 -12.87 -1.14
C VAL A 94 1.03 -11.86 -2.03
N ASN A 95 0.17 -12.36 -2.92
CA ASN A 95 -0.69 -11.56 -3.78
C ASN A 95 -2.12 -11.70 -3.26
N VAL A 96 -2.76 -10.58 -2.95
CA VAL A 96 -4.13 -10.54 -2.42
C VAL A 96 -4.99 -9.72 -3.38
N PRO A 97 -5.96 -10.35 -4.06
CA PRO A 97 -6.95 -9.64 -4.86
C PRO A 97 -7.75 -8.66 -3.99
N VAL A 98 -7.92 -7.42 -4.46
CA VAL A 98 -8.58 -6.38 -3.66
C VAL A 98 -10.09 -6.61 -3.55
N ASN A 99 -10.73 -7.24 -4.54
CA ASN A 99 -12.12 -7.70 -4.42
C ASN A 99 -12.34 -8.63 -3.24
N GLU A 100 -11.40 -9.55 -2.98
CA GLU A 100 -11.49 -10.48 -1.87
C GLU A 100 -11.45 -9.74 -0.51
N LEU A 101 -10.72 -8.64 -0.44
CA LEU A 101 -10.70 -7.76 0.73
C LEU A 101 -11.99 -6.93 0.86
N LEU A 102 -12.58 -6.50 -0.25
CA LEU A 102 -13.86 -5.78 -0.26
C LEU A 102 -14.99 -6.68 0.23
N ASP A 103 -15.08 -7.90 -0.31
CA ASP A 103 -16.11 -8.88 0.04
C ASP A 103 -16.04 -9.26 1.53
N ASN A 104 -14.82 -9.36 2.07
CA ASN A 104 -14.57 -9.68 3.48
C ASN A 104 -14.52 -8.45 4.41
N GLY A 105 -14.47 -7.25 3.85
CA GLY A 105 -14.28 -5.98 4.57
C GLY A 105 -15.47 -5.59 5.44
N GLY A 106 -16.65 -6.15 5.17
CA GLY A 106 -17.88 -5.82 5.88
C GLY A 106 -18.29 -4.35 5.69
N ASP A 107 -18.96 -3.79 6.70
CA ASP A 107 -19.49 -2.42 6.67
C ASP A 107 -18.44 -1.31 6.89
N GLY A 108 -17.15 -1.64 6.92
CA GLY A 108 -16.07 -0.67 7.12
C GLY A 108 -16.03 -0.05 8.54
N ARG A 109 -16.74 -0.60 9.54
CA ARG A 109 -16.70 -0.05 10.91
C ARG A 109 -15.45 -0.47 11.69
N PHE A 110 -15.02 -1.73 11.54
CA PHE A 110 -13.93 -2.32 12.32
C PHE A 110 -12.79 -2.80 11.43
N HIS A 111 -11.58 -2.81 12.01
CA HIS A 111 -10.42 -3.46 11.40
C HIS A 111 -10.63 -4.96 11.32
N LYS A 112 -10.36 -5.53 10.15
CA LYS A 112 -10.29 -6.97 9.93
C LYS A 112 -8.85 -7.42 10.13
N TYR A 113 -8.65 -8.53 10.83
CA TYR A 113 -7.34 -9.13 11.05
C TYR A 113 -7.23 -10.39 10.22
N VAL A 114 -6.15 -10.52 9.44
CA VAL A 114 -5.94 -11.64 8.54
C VAL A 114 -4.49 -12.12 8.57
N THR A 115 -4.33 -13.40 8.29
CA THR A 115 -3.03 -14.06 8.22
C THR A 115 -2.89 -14.73 6.85
N TYR A 116 -1.82 -14.37 6.14
CA TYR A 116 -1.50 -14.89 4.83
C TYR A 116 -0.25 -15.78 4.85
N GLN A 117 -0.29 -16.89 4.12
CA GLN A 117 0.88 -17.75 3.93
C GLN A 117 1.80 -17.18 2.86
N LEU A 118 3.07 -16.96 3.20
CA LEU A 118 4.08 -16.49 2.27
C LEU A 118 4.56 -17.63 1.38
N ARG A 119 4.73 -17.33 0.09
CA ARG A 119 5.20 -18.29 -0.91
C ARG A 119 6.30 -17.67 -1.76
N LYS A 120 7.02 -18.52 -2.50
CA LYS A 120 7.87 -18.10 -3.63
C LYS A 120 7.18 -18.47 -4.94
N PRO A 121 7.67 -17.98 -6.09
CA PRO A 121 7.18 -18.45 -7.40
C PRO A 121 7.22 -19.98 -7.57
N ASN A 122 8.13 -20.66 -6.86
CA ASN A 122 8.19 -22.13 -6.83
C ASN A 122 7.21 -22.81 -5.85
N GLY A 123 6.22 -22.09 -5.32
CA GLY A 123 5.16 -22.60 -4.45
C GLY A 123 5.56 -22.92 -3.00
N LYS A 124 6.86 -22.96 -2.67
CA LYS A 124 7.34 -23.34 -1.33
C LYS A 124 6.92 -22.32 -0.28
N HIS A 125 6.36 -22.82 0.83
CA HIS A 125 6.00 -22.02 2.00
C HIS A 125 7.22 -21.32 2.63
N ARG A 126 7.05 -20.07 3.08
CA ARG A 126 8.12 -19.21 3.61
C ARG A 126 7.79 -18.54 4.94
N GLY A 127 6.73 -18.96 5.62
CA GLY A 127 6.22 -18.35 6.84
C GLY A 127 4.85 -17.71 6.61
N VAL A 128 4.41 -16.91 7.58
CA VAL A 128 3.11 -16.23 7.54
C VAL A 128 3.28 -14.74 7.79
N LEU A 129 2.42 -13.94 7.16
CA LEU A 129 2.30 -12.49 7.34
C LEU A 129 0.96 -12.20 8.03
N ASN A 130 0.99 -11.42 9.10
CA ASN A 130 -0.19 -10.93 9.81
C ASN A 130 -0.38 -9.45 9.52
N LEU A 131 -1.59 -9.07 9.16
CA LEU A 131 -1.95 -7.68 8.91
C LEU A 131 -3.38 -7.41 9.38
N SER A 132 -3.70 -6.15 9.54
CA SER A 132 -5.08 -5.69 9.61
C SER A 132 -5.39 -4.72 8.47
N TYR A 133 -6.66 -4.62 8.12
CA TYR A 133 -7.11 -3.64 7.13
C TYR A 133 -8.52 -3.13 7.45
N LYS A 134 -8.84 -1.96 6.90
CA LYS A 134 -10.15 -1.33 7.00
C LYS A 134 -10.37 -0.43 5.78
N PHE A 135 -11.57 -0.49 5.19
CA PHE A 135 -11.98 0.48 4.19
C PHE A 135 -12.74 1.63 4.86
N ALA A 136 -12.51 2.86 4.40
CA ALA A 136 -13.27 4.02 4.84
C ALA A 136 -14.74 3.91 4.41
N ASN A 137 -15.63 4.58 5.13
CA ASN A 137 -17.06 4.61 4.79
C ASN A 137 -17.40 5.68 3.74
N GLN A 138 -16.45 6.56 3.43
CA GLN A 138 -16.60 7.66 2.49
C GLN A 138 -15.69 7.45 1.30
N PHE A 139 -16.16 7.87 0.13
CA PHE A 139 -15.44 7.80 -1.11
C PHE A 139 -14.77 9.14 -1.42
N LEU A 140 -13.61 9.07 -2.05
CA LEU A 140 -12.97 10.21 -2.70
C LEU A 140 -13.44 10.24 -4.15
N GLU A 141 -14.25 11.23 -4.49
CA GLU A 141 -14.60 11.50 -5.88
C GLU A 141 -13.47 12.26 -6.57
N THR A 142 -12.96 11.72 -7.67
CA THR A 142 -12.06 12.47 -8.55
C THR A 142 -12.91 13.20 -9.58
N THR A 143 -13.18 14.48 -9.35
CA THR A 143 -13.80 15.35 -10.36
C THR A 143 -12.84 15.47 -11.54
N SER A 144 -13.17 14.79 -12.65
CA SER A 144 -12.36 14.78 -13.87
C SER A 144 -13.00 15.69 -14.93
N SER A 145 -12.21 16.67 -15.38
CA SER A 145 -12.41 17.62 -16.49
C SER A 145 -13.48 18.72 -16.34
N ILE A 146 -13.01 19.95 -16.08
CA ILE A 146 -13.67 21.17 -16.57
C ILE A 146 -13.63 21.09 -18.10
N LYS A 147 -14.79 20.93 -18.74
CA LYS A 147 -14.96 21.34 -20.14
C LYS A 147 -14.87 22.86 -20.14
N VAL A 148 -13.82 23.40 -20.76
CA VAL A 148 -13.81 24.80 -21.16
C VAL A 148 -14.69 24.88 -22.40
N ASP A 149 -16.00 24.96 -22.20
CA ASP A 149 -16.88 25.60 -23.16
C ASP A 149 -17.06 27.03 -22.66
N ASN A 150 -16.39 27.97 -23.32
CA ASN A 150 -16.69 29.39 -23.19
C ASN A 150 -18.10 29.59 -23.75
N ASP A 151 -19.05 29.97 -22.89
CA ASP A 151 -20.08 30.92 -23.27
C ASP A 151 -20.63 31.66 -22.05
N ASN A 152 -20.59 32.99 -22.15
CA ASN A 152 -21.06 33.96 -21.18
C ASN A 152 -22.58 33.86 -20.98
N ASN A 153 -23.08 33.78 -19.74
CA ASN A 153 -24.02 34.79 -19.24
C ASN A 153 -24.27 34.74 -17.72
N ASN A 154 -24.43 35.93 -17.15
CA ASN A 154 -24.76 36.22 -15.76
C ASN A 154 -26.05 35.54 -15.27
N ASN A 155 -26.03 35.02 -14.04
CA ASN A 155 -26.95 35.51 -12.99
C ASN A 155 -26.58 35.03 -11.59
N ASN A 156 -26.66 35.98 -10.65
CA ASN A 156 -26.44 35.84 -9.21
C ASN A 156 -27.28 34.71 -8.59
N ASN A 157 -26.66 33.94 -7.69
CA ASN A 157 -27.23 33.63 -6.38
C ASN A 157 -26.14 33.16 -5.40
N ASN A 158 -26.05 33.87 -4.28
CA ASN A 158 -25.21 33.57 -3.13
C ASN A 158 -25.56 32.19 -2.56
N ASN A 159 -24.54 31.36 -2.33
CA ASN A 159 -24.49 30.40 -1.24
C ASN A 159 -23.02 30.13 -0.87
N ASN A 160 -22.63 30.63 0.30
CA ASN A 160 -21.32 30.41 0.90
C ASN A 160 -21.18 28.95 1.32
N ASN A 161 -20.52 28.15 0.49
CA ASN A 161 -19.85 26.92 0.91
C ASN A 161 -18.41 26.97 0.39
N GLN A 162 -17.52 27.59 1.16
CA GLN A 162 -16.08 27.50 0.91
C GLN A 162 -15.64 26.05 1.13
N VAL A 163 -15.36 25.36 0.03
CA VAL A 163 -14.57 24.12 0.05
C VAL A 163 -13.12 24.49 0.42
N PRO A 164 -12.45 23.77 1.34
CA PRO A 164 -11.07 24.08 1.69
C PRO A 164 -10.16 23.76 0.49
N VAL A 165 -9.34 24.74 0.09
CA VAL A 165 -8.30 24.56 -0.92
C VAL A 165 -7.22 23.64 -0.34
N VAL A 166 -7.08 22.42 -0.88
CA VAL A 166 -6.02 21.50 -0.48
C VAL A 166 -4.85 21.65 -1.45
N THR A 167 -3.77 22.30 -0.97
CA THR A 167 -2.49 22.36 -1.67
C THR A 167 -1.83 20.98 -1.65
N ALA A 168 -1.63 20.37 -2.82
CA ALA A 168 -0.84 19.15 -2.93
C ALA A 168 0.66 19.48 -2.80
N TYR A 169 1.34 18.87 -1.83
CA TYR A 169 2.79 18.96 -1.69
C TYR A 169 3.44 17.78 -2.43
N TYR A 170 4.31 18.08 -3.41
CA TYR A 170 5.23 17.08 -3.96
C TYR A 170 6.25 16.70 -2.88
N PRO A 171 6.65 15.41 -2.76
CA PRO A 171 7.77 15.05 -1.90
C PRO A 171 9.02 15.77 -2.42
N ALA A 172 9.68 16.51 -1.53
CA ALA A 172 10.96 17.12 -1.80
C ALA A 172 11.99 16.03 -2.12
N ASN A 173 12.38 15.91 -3.38
CA ASN A 173 13.60 15.20 -3.75
C ASN A 173 14.79 16.08 -3.35
N GLY A 174 15.18 15.98 -2.09
CA GLY A 174 16.43 16.55 -1.59
C GLY A 174 17.64 15.75 -2.08
N SER A 175 18.47 16.42 -2.89
CA SER A 175 19.96 16.35 -2.99
C SER A 175 20.60 14.95 -3.12
N GLY A 176 21.34 14.60 -4.17
CA GLY A 176 22.33 15.40 -4.88
C GLY A 176 23.73 14.85 -4.56
N TYR A 177 24.33 14.09 -5.48
CA TYR A 177 25.79 13.93 -5.62
C TYR A 177 26.06 13.40 -7.05
N SER A 178 26.44 14.31 -7.96
CA SER A 178 27.24 13.98 -9.14
C SER A 178 28.59 14.67 -8.95
N GLY A 179 29.61 13.89 -8.62
CA GLY A 179 31.00 14.35 -8.64
C GLY A 179 31.48 14.53 -10.08
N ASN A 180 32.20 15.62 -10.31
CA ASN A 180 33.08 15.80 -11.46
C ASN A 180 34.52 15.62 -10.96
N TYR A 181 35.28 14.79 -11.71
CA TYR A 181 36.73 14.51 -11.65
C TYR A 181 37.33 14.00 -10.34
#